data_AF-A0A942QT14-F1
#
_entry.id   AF-A0A942QT14-F1
#
_cell.length_a   1.000
_cell.length_b   1.000
_cell.length_c   1.000
_cell.angle_alpha   90.00
_cell.angle_beta   90.00
_cell.angle_gamma   90.00
#
_symmetry.space_group_name_H-M   'P 1'
#
loop_
_entity.id
_entity.type
_entity.pdbx_description
1 polymer ?
#
loop_
_entity_poly.entity_id
_entity_poly.type
_entity_poly.pdbx_seq_one_letter_code
_entity_poly.pdbx_strand_id
1 'polypeptide(L)'
;MQGFFVPGPGDDGDPVTGHYYEVASGDPARPQVWGYTAALSCRPGETLRLHAMSSAAEARLTIARDGLTPFAVVQTTIPTRFALTPADCSVKGCGWPVAFETRVPDHWPSGVYVVTLEIAGHTSQTMFVLRPAQPTARLALILATGTWCAYNDWGGSNHYQGLTGPTGSDFAPEVSLRRPWARGFVRWPEGAPRIPFASPLLTRPRYPHMDHARANGISKKYASSGWAAFERPFALWAEQQGIALDYVTQHDLHADPRLLDGYPRAVIVGHDEYWTWEMRDHLDAWVDRGGQLARFAGNFFWQTRLSPDLATQTCYKSRALAEDPLAATDRITSYWDNPRTRRPAVASLGLTGSMGVYAGWSRCAAHGAGGFTLYRPDHWSMAGTGLGYGDVLGAASKVFGYEVDGIDHEIRKGLPFPAEGTGLDGALTIIALSPATTLAHHTGTHDMDCFIGTLDAEDLAQTVYGAVTPETLGLASRGNGCMADYRRGRGAVFNAGSCEWVAGLIARERPVEVVTRNILLGSWG
;
A
#
# COMPACT_ATOMS: atom_id res chain seq x y z
N MET A 1 -20.91 15.36 8.23
CA MET A 1 -19.44 15.37 8.05
C MET A 1 -18.83 16.33 9.06
N GLN A 2 -17.62 16.02 9.54
CA GLN A 2 -16.92 16.81 10.56
C GLN A 2 -15.69 17.48 9.94
N GLY A 3 -15.29 18.63 10.49
CA GLY A 3 -14.05 19.30 10.11
C GLY A 3 -14.02 19.71 8.63
N PHE A 4 -12.95 19.34 7.93
CA PHE A 4 -12.67 19.74 6.55
C PHE A 4 -13.13 18.72 5.50
N PHE A 5 -13.96 17.75 5.90
CA PHE A 5 -14.57 16.80 4.99
C PHE A 5 -15.81 17.38 4.32
N VAL A 6 -15.86 17.26 2.99
CA VAL A 6 -16.96 17.75 2.15
C VAL A 6 -17.54 16.61 1.30
N PRO A 7 -18.84 16.66 0.96
CA PRO A 7 -19.42 15.75 -0.02
C PRO A 7 -18.82 16.01 -1.40
N GLY A 8 -18.48 14.94 -2.11
CA GLY A 8 -18.26 14.96 -3.54
C GLY A 8 -19.56 14.78 -4.32
N PRO A 9 -19.50 14.89 -5.67
CA PRO A 9 -20.62 14.55 -6.54
C PRO A 9 -21.11 13.12 -6.27
N GLY A 10 -22.41 12.97 -6.06
CA GLY A 10 -23.04 11.67 -5.79
C GLY A 10 -22.87 11.14 -4.36
N ASP A 11 -22.41 11.95 -3.39
CA ASP A 11 -22.43 11.54 -1.98
C ASP A 11 -23.87 11.34 -1.48
N ASP A 12 -24.24 10.09 -1.24
CA ASP A 12 -25.57 9.64 -0.82
C ASP A 12 -25.72 9.55 0.71
N GLY A 13 -24.66 9.85 1.47
CA GLY A 13 -24.65 9.65 2.91
C GLY A 13 -24.04 8.31 3.35
N ASP A 14 -23.78 7.39 2.43
CA ASP A 14 -23.29 6.05 2.73
C ASP A 14 -21.76 6.06 2.96
N PRO A 15 -21.26 5.39 4.02
CA PRO A 15 -19.83 5.31 4.29
C PRO A 15 -19.06 4.49 3.27
N VAL A 16 -19.68 3.61 2.51
CA VAL A 16 -19.07 2.72 1.53
C VAL A 16 -19.18 3.32 0.13
N THR A 17 -20.40 3.61 -0.34
CA THR A 17 -20.64 4.08 -1.72
C THR A 17 -20.46 5.57 -1.91
N GLY A 18 -20.78 6.39 -0.90
CA GLY A 18 -20.71 7.85 -0.99
C GLY A 18 -19.29 8.39 -1.18
N HIS A 19 -19.11 9.36 -2.06
CA HIS A 19 -17.82 10.03 -2.27
C HIS A 19 -17.70 11.25 -1.36
N TYR A 20 -16.78 11.23 -0.40
CA TYR A 20 -16.46 12.36 0.48
C TYR A 20 -14.96 12.42 0.71
N TYR A 21 -14.43 13.63 0.92
CA TYR A 21 -12.98 13.82 0.98
C TYR A 21 -12.60 15.04 1.82
N GLU A 22 -11.34 15.07 2.24
CA GLU A 22 -10.73 16.19 2.96
C GLU A 22 -10.16 17.21 1.99
N VAL A 23 -10.40 18.49 2.24
CA VAL A 23 -9.83 19.59 1.45
C VAL A 23 -9.71 20.88 2.28
N ALA A 24 -8.72 21.70 1.98
CA ALA A 24 -8.64 23.05 2.54
C ALA A 24 -9.87 23.89 2.15
N SER A 25 -10.35 24.72 3.07
CA SER A 25 -11.51 25.58 2.83
C SER A 25 -11.10 26.82 2.02
N GLY A 26 -11.95 27.21 1.06
CA GLY A 26 -11.79 28.47 0.32
C GLY A 26 -12.04 29.73 1.14
N ASP A 27 -12.54 29.62 2.37
CA ASP A 27 -12.76 30.74 3.28
C ASP A 27 -11.46 31.09 4.04
N PRO A 28 -10.85 32.27 3.80
CA PRO A 28 -9.64 32.70 4.51
C PRO A 28 -9.86 33.01 5.99
N ALA A 29 -11.10 33.24 6.43
CA ALA A 29 -11.42 33.51 7.84
C ALA A 29 -11.54 32.25 8.67
N ARG A 30 -11.78 31.09 8.04
CA ARG A 30 -11.85 29.80 8.73
C ARG A 30 -10.45 29.37 9.19
N PRO A 31 -10.23 29.14 10.51
CA PRO A 31 -8.93 28.68 11.01
C PRO A 31 -8.47 27.39 10.33
N GLN A 32 -7.38 27.47 9.57
CA GLN A 32 -6.78 26.33 8.89
C GLN A 32 -5.29 26.52 8.62
N VAL A 33 -4.59 25.40 8.53
CA VAL A 33 -3.19 25.32 8.08
C VAL A 33 -2.98 23.97 7.43
N TRP A 34 -2.38 23.95 6.25
CA TRP A 34 -2.14 22.75 5.47
C TRP A 34 -0.77 22.82 4.83
N GLY A 35 -0.14 21.67 4.62
CA GLY A 35 1.14 21.63 3.91
C GLY A 35 1.51 20.26 3.35
N TYR A 36 2.47 20.28 2.44
CA TYR A 36 3.06 19.11 1.83
C TYR A 36 4.52 19.40 1.48
N THR A 37 5.35 18.35 1.46
CA THR A 37 6.74 18.46 1.07
C THR A 37 6.88 18.46 -0.44
N ALA A 38 7.88 19.17 -0.97
CA ALA A 38 8.09 19.26 -2.43
C ALA A 38 8.50 17.92 -3.07
N ALA A 39 9.06 17.01 -2.27
CA ALA A 39 9.41 15.65 -2.63
C ALA A 39 9.07 14.70 -1.47
N LEU A 40 8.89 13.41 -1.79
CA LEU A 40 8.62 12.36 -0.81
C LEU A 40 9.84 12.02 0.05
N SER A 41 11.04 12.12 -0.53
CA SER A 41 12.28 11.77 0.11
C SER A 41 13.36 12.84 -0.12
N CYS A 42 14.35 12.86 0.76
CA CYS A 42 15.58 13.61 0.59
C CYS A 42 16.77 12.84 1.21
N ARG A 43 17.99 13.30 0.94
CA ARG A 43 19.25 12.85 1.56
C ARG A 43 19.86 13.98 2.41
N PRO A 44 20.75 13.64 3.35
CA PRO A 44 21.62 14.61 3.97
C PRO A 44 22.29 15.53 2.93
N GLY A 45 22.36 16.81 3.26
CA GLY A 45 22.89 17.85 2.38
C GLY A 45 21.93 18.36 1.30
N GLU A 46 20.82 17.67 1.01
CA GLU A 46 19.76 18.15 0.11
C GLU A 46 18.85 19.16 0.81
N THR A 47 18.07 19.90 0.01
CA THR A 47 17.15 20.91 0.52
C THR A 47 15.76 20.32 0.74
N LEU A 48 15.28 20.34 1.98
CA LEU A 48 13.88 20.07 2.32
C LEU A 48 13.05 21.34 2.10
N ARG A 49 12.04 21.26 1.23
CA ARG A 49 11.06 22.33 0.99
C ARG A 49 9.67 21.92 1.45
N LEU A 50 9.04 22.78 2.23
CA LEU A 50 7.66 22.64 2.69
C LEU A 50 6.81 23.73 2.04
N HIS A 51 5.80 23.30 1.29
CA HIS A 51 4.76 24.17 0.78
C HIS A 51 3.62 24.19 1.79
N ALA A 52 3.09 25.38 2.09
CA ALA A 52 1.98 25.49 3.03
C ALA A 52 1.05 26.65 2.68
N MET A 53 -0.19 26.52 3.11
CA MET A 53 -1.15 27.61 3.20
C MET A 53 -1.72 27.67 4.61
N SER A 54 -2.09 28.88 5.06
CA SER A 54 -2.80 29.06 6.33
C SER A 54 -3.72 30.28 6.31
N SER A 55 -4.78 30.25 7.12
CA SER A 55 -5.56 31.45 7.47
C SER A 55 -4.80 32.40 8.41
N ALA A 56 -3.76 31.93 9.09
CA ALA A 56 -2.92 32.74 9.98
C ALA A 56 -1.64 33.22 9.27
N ALA A 57 -1.10 34.36 9.72
CA ALA A 57 0.15 34.91 9.22
C ALA A 57 1.39 34.09 9.63
N GLU A 58 1.25 33.28 10.68
CA GLU A 58 2.31 32.41 11.19
C GLU A 58 1.73 31.07 11.64
N ALA A 59 2.54 30.01 11.53
CA ALA A 59 2.22 28.69 12.04
C ALA A 59 3.40 28.10 12.82
N ARG A 60 3.09 27.34 13.87
CA ARG A 60 4.07 26.52 14.57
C ARG A 60 4.42 25.32 13.69
N LEU A 61 5.70 25.17 13.38
CA LEU A 61 6.27 24.04 12.65
C LEU A 61 7.01 23.13 13.62
N THR A 62 6.66 21.84 13.62
CA THR A 62 7.45 20.79 14.28
C THR A 62 7.80 19.71 13.27
N ILE A 63 9.08 19.40 13.11
CA ILE A 63 9.56 18.25 12.34
C ILE A 63 10.16 17.26 13.33
N ALA A 64 9.65 16.03 13.35
CA ALA A 64 10.11 14.99 14.26
C ALA A 64 10.34 13.66 13.52
N ARG A 65 11.42 12.96 13.85
CA ARG A 65 11.62 11.58 13.41
C ARG A 65 10.54 10.73 14.09
N ASP A 66 9.77 10.00 13.30
CA ASP A 66 8.85 9.01 13.84
C ASP A 66 9.60 7.72 14.22
N GLY A 67 9.06 6.99 15.18
CA GLY A 67 9.68 5.76 15.69
C GLY A 67 9.14 5.40 17.07
N LEU A 68 9.75 4.41 17.71
CA LEU A 68 9.39 3.94 19.05
C LEU A 68 9.59 5.03 20.09
N THR A 69 10.63 5.84 19.92
CA THR A 69 10.88 7.06 20.71
C THR A 69 11.05 8.23 19.75
N PRO A 70 9.95 8.92 19.39
CA PRO A 70 10.02 10.08 18.50
C PRO A 70 10.81 11.22 19.12
N PHE A 71 11.55 11.97 18.31
CA PHE A 71 12.25 13.17 18.75
C PHE A 71 12.17 14.28 17.70
N ALA A 72 12.00 15.52 18.17
CA ALA A 72 11.93 16.69 17.30
C ALA A 72 13.33 17.11 16.84
N VAL A 73 13.46 17.41 15.55
CA VAL A 73 14.68 17.95 14.94
C VAL A 73 14.53 19.42 14.52
N VAL A 74 13.29 19.89 14.36
CA VAL A 74 12.97 21.30 14.15
C VAL A 74 11.74 21.64 14.98
N GLN A 75 11.82 22.73 15.74
CA GLN A 75 10.68 23.37 16.40
C GLN A 75 10.84 24.87 16.22
N THR A 76 9.96 25.50 15.44
CA THR A 76 10.04 26.92 15.14
C THR A 76 8.66 27.47 14.76
N THR A 77 8.57 28.78 14.57
CA THR A 77 7.43 29.44 13.93
C THR A 77 7.85 29.84 12.52
N ILE A 78 6.97 29.62 11.55
CA ILE A 78 7.22 29.96 10.13
C ILE A 78 6.16 30.96 9.64
N PRO A 79 6.52 31.88 8.74
CA PRO A 79 5.55 32.73 8.08
C PRO A 79 4.66 31.89 7.16
N THR A 80 3.36 32.13 7.23
CA THR A 80 2.36 31.49 6.37
C THR A 80 1.45 32.55 5.77
N ARG A 81 0.77 32.19 4.68
CA ARG A 81 -0.26 33.05 4.10
C ARG A 81 -1.37 32.20 3.50
N PHE A 82 -2.52 32.82 3.32
CA PHE A 82 -3.62 32.17 2.63
C PHE A 82 -3.26 32.03 1.15
N ALA A 83 -3.53 30.86 0.60
CA ALA A 83 -3.46 30.57 -0.83
C ALA A 83 -4.66 29.71 -1.18
N LEU A 84 -5.36 30.07 -2.26
CA LEU A 84 -6.51 29.31 -2.71
C LEU A 84 -6.07 27.91 -3.15
N THR A 85 -6.87 26.90 -2.81
CA THR A 85 -6.65 25.53 -3.26
C THR A 85 -7.41 25.31 -4.56
N PRO A 86 -6.75 24.98 -5.69
CA PRO A 86 -7.42 24.68 -6.94
C PRO A 86 -8.36 23.48 -6.82
N ALA A 87 -9.48 23.50 -7.55
CA ALA A 87 -10.45 22.40 -7.55
C ALA A 87 -9.86 21.08 -8.07
N ASP A 88 -8.88 21.16 -8.98
CA ASP A 88 -8.17 20.03 -9.57
C ASP A 88 -6.82 19.74 -8.87
N CYS A 89 -6.62 20.21 -7.63
CA CYS A 89 -5.37 20.03 -6.89
C CYS A 89 -4.97 18.56 -6.68
N SER A 90 -5.93 17.63 -6.68
CA SER A 90 -5.66 16.19 -6.64
C SER A 90 -4.95 15.67 -7.89
N VAL A 91 -5.08 16.37 -9.03
CA VAL A 91 -4.51 16.01 -10.34
C VAL A 91 -3.33 16.92 -10.71
N LYS A 92 -3.43 18.23 -10.45
CA LYS A 92 -2.42 19.23 -10.86
C LYS A 92 -1.55 19.75 -9.71
N GLY A 93 -1.88 19.39 -8.47
CA GLY A 93 -1.21 19.88 -7.27
C GLY A 93 -1.80 21.19 -6.75
N CYS A 94 -1.48 21.53 -5.50
CA CYS A 94 -2.06 22.68 -4.82
C CYS A 94 -1.48 24.04 -5.25
N GLY A 95 -0.25 24.05 -5.78
CA GLY A 95 0.44 25.29 -6.17
C GLY A 95 0.71 26.26 -5.00
N TRP A 96 0.69 25.77 -3.76
CA TRP A 96 0.92 26.60 -2.59
C TRP A 96 2.36 27.13 -2.53
N PRO A 97 2.61 28.27 -1.87
CA PRO A 97 3.94 28.82 -1.77
C PRO A 97 4.83 28.00 -0.85
N VAL A 98 6.15 28.08 -1.08
CA VAL A 98 7.14 27.60 -0.12
C VAL A 98 7.02 28.46 1.14
N ALA A 99 6.78 27.81 2.28
CA ALA A 99 6.64 28.44 3.59
C ALA A 99 7.86 28.17 4.49
N PHE A 100 8.57 27.07 4.23
CA PHE A 100 9.78 26.72 4.96
C PHE A 100 10.75 25.97 4.05
N GLU A 101 12.04 26.28 4.19
CA GLU A 101 13.13 25.61 3.51
C GLU A 101 14.29 25.44 4.49
N THR A 102 14.92 24.25 4.46
CA THR A 102 16.16 24.02 5.20
C THR A 102 17.05 23.03 4.47
N ARG A 103 18.36 23.15 4.65
CA ARG A 103 19.31 22.12 4.22
C ARG A 103 19.32 21.02 5.26
N VAL A 104 19.10 19.78 4.85
CA VAL A 104 19.05 18.63 5.77
C VAL A 104 20.45 18.36 6.33
N PRO A 105 20.64 18.42 7.67
CA PRO A 105 21.94 18.14 8.28
C PRO A 105 22.35 16.66 8.21
N ASP A 106 23.65 16.39 8.26
CA ASP A 106 24.20 15.03 8.20
C ASP A 106 23.95 14.17 9.45
N HIS A 107 23.55 14.80 10.57
CA HIS A 107 23.32 14.10 11.83
C HIS A 107 21.87 13.63 12.01
N TRP A 108 20.97 13.91 11.06
CA TRP A 108 19.62 13.37 11.10
C TRP A 108 19.65 11.89 10.65
N PRO A 109 19.19 10.94 11.48
CA PRO A 109 19.19 9.53 11.10
C PRO A 109 18.15 9.24 10.02
N SER A 110 18.35 8.15 9.27
CA SER A 110 17.33 7.69 8.34
C SER A 110 16.02 7.37 9.07
N GLY A 111 14.89 7.65 8.41
CA GLY A 111 13.57 7.45 8.98
C GLY A 111 12.48 8.20 8.24
N VAL A 112 11.24 7.96 8.67
CA VAL A 112 10.10 8.79 8.30
C VAL A 112 10.01 9.94 9.28
N TYR A 113 9.90 11.15 8.76
CA TYR A 113 9.77 12.38 9.54
C TYR A 113 8.37 12.95 9.38
N VAL A 114 7.69 13.15 10.51
CA VAL A 114 6.38 13.81 10.54
C VAL A 114 6.57 15.30 10.68
N VAL A 115 5.94 16.04 9.78
CA VAL A 115 5.86 17.50 9.79
C VAL A 115 4.48 17.87 10.32
N THR A 116 4.43 18.52 11.47
CA THR A 116 3.20 19.05 12.07
C THR A 116 3.17 20.56 11.92
N LEU A 117 2.10 21.06 11.32
CA LEU A 117 1.79 22.48 11.21
C LEU A 117 0.60 22.81 12.10
N GLU A 118 0.72 23.82 12.93
CA GLU A 118 -0.32 24.20 13.89
C GLU A 118 -0.54 25.70 13.95
N ILE A 119 -1.80 26.07 14.04
CA ILE A 119 -2.28 27.41 14.40
C ILE A 119 -3.36 27.28 15.48
N ALA A 120 -3.83 28.41 16.01
CA ALA A 120 -5.01 28.39 16.86
C ALA A 120 -6.22 27.77 16.13
N GLY A 121 -6.75 26.68 16.66
CA GLY A 121 -7.96 26.02 16.13
C GLY A 121 -7.74 25.00 15.01
N HIS A 122 -6.52 24.80 14.51
CA HIS A 122 -6.26 23.77 13.49
C HIS A 122 -4.82 23.25 13.51
N THR A 123 -4.70 21.93 13.28
CA THR A 123 -3.43 21.23 13.12
C THR A 123 -3.53 20.29 11.92
N SER A 124 -2.50 20.27 11.07
CA SER A 124 -2.35 19.29 9.99
C SER A 124 -0.99 18.63 10.03
N GLN A 125 -0.89 17.46 9.40
CA GLN A 125 0.33 16.68 9.32
C GLN A 125 0.63 16.26 7.90
N THR A 126 1.91 16.30 7.56
CA THR A 126 2.48 15.66 6.38
C THR A 126 3.73 14.89 6.79
N MET A 127 4.40 14.25 5.85
CA MET A 127 5.60 13.48 6.12
C MET A 127 6.54 13.47 4.93
N PHE A 128 7.83 13.25 5.22
CA PHE A 128 8.84 12.92 4.23
C PHE A 128 9.76 11.82 4.76
N VAL A 129 10.54 11.23 3.86
CA VAL A 129 11.48 10.16 4.15
C VAL A 129 12.89 10.71 4.06
N LEU A 130 13.66 10.57 5.14
CA LEU A 130 15.09 10.83 5.09
C LEU A 130 15.82 9.53 4.79
N ARG A 131 16.41 9.47 3.59
CA ARG A 131 17.30 8.38 3.19
C ARG A 131 18.65 8.55 3.89
N PRO A 132 19.38 7.46 4.17
CA PRO A 132 20.75 7.60 4.63
C PRO A 132 21.66 8.07 3.48
N ALA A 133 22.75 8.76 3.80
CA ALA A 133 23.77 9.12 2.81
C ALA A 133 24.56 7.89 2.31
N GLN A 134 24.75 6.92 3.19
CA GLN A 134 25.32 5.59 2.95
C GLN A 134 24.59 4.60 3.86
N PRO A 135 24.41 3.32 3.47
CA PRO A 135 23.75 2.33 4.30
C PRO A 135 24.26 2.35 5.75
N THR A 136 23.33 2.52 6.69
CA THR A 136 23.58 2.46 8.15
C THR A 136 23.02 1.18 8.77
N ALA A 137 22.14 0.49 8.06
CA ALA A 137 21.56 -0.79 8.41
C ALA A 137 21.83 -1.84 7.31
N ARG A 138 21.66 -3.12 7.66
CA ARG A 138 21.70 -4.23 6.70
C ARG A 138 20.41 -4.38 5.88
N LEU A 139 19.34 -3.71 6.30
CA LEU A 139 18.00 -3.83 5.76
C LEU A 139 17.54 -2.46 5.25
N ALA A 140 17.14 -2.40 3.98
CA ALA A 140 16.42 -1.26 3.43
C ALA A 140 14.90 -1.55 3.43
N LEU A 141 14.13 -0.79 4.19
CA LEU A 141 12.67 -0.79 4.10
C LEU A 141 12.25 0.12 2.94
N ILE A 142 11.69 -0.49 1.89
CA ILE A 142 11.13 0.21 0.73
C ILE A 142 9.66 0.50 1.03
N LEU A 143 9.33 1.78 1.22
CA LEU A 143 7.98 2.24 1.52
C LEU A 143 7.11 2.22 0.27
N ALA A 144 5.85 1.77 0.41
CA ALA A 144 4.89 1.56 -0.69
C ALA A 144 4.27 2.89 -1.19
N THR A 145 5.12 3.88 -1.43
CA THR A 145 4.72 5.25 -1.76
C THR A 145 3.88 5.37 -3.03
N GLY A 146 4.01 4.45 -4.00
CA GLY A 146 3.13 4.42 -5.17
C GLY A 146 1.68 4.11 -4.78
N THR A 147 1.49 3.16 -3.87
CA THR A 147 0.17 2.85 -3.26
C THR A 147 -0.32 4.00 -2.39
N TRP A 148 0.57 4.67 -1.65
CA TRP A 148 0.18 5.86 -0.88
C TRP A 148 -0.38 6.95 -1.79
N CYS A 149 0.28 7.21 -2.93
CA CYS A 149 -0.17 8.20 -3.91
C CYS A 149 -1.50 7.80 -4.57
N ALA A 150 -1.64 6.53 -4.93
CA ALA A 150 -2.83 5.99 -5.59
C ALA A 150 -4.09 6.08 -4.73
N TYR A 151 -3.96 5.96 -3.41
CA TYR A 151 -5.06 5.96 -2.47
C TYR A 151 -5.33 7.32 -1.82
N ASN A 152 -4.38 8.25 -1.84
CA ASN A 152 -4.55 9.57 -1.23
C ASN A 152 -5.73 10.33 -1.86
N ASP A 153 -6.81 10.46 -1.10
CA ASP A 153 -8.07 11.10 -1.50
C ASP A 153 -8.15 12.58 -1.09
N TRP A 154 -7.07 13.15 -0.53
CA TRP A 154 -7.03 14.59 -0.23
C TRP A 154 -7.21 15.41 -1.50
N GLY A 155 -8.13 16.38 -1.49
CA GLY A 155 -8.51 17.17 -2.66
C GLY A 155 -9.41 16.41 -3.65
N GLY A 156 -9.97 15.27 -3.23
CA GLY A 156 -11.16 14.66 -3.82
C GLY A 156 -10.97 13.71 -4.98
N SER A 157 -9.75 13.49 -5.50
CA SER A 157 -9.52 12.44 -6.49
C SER A 157 -8.34 11.55 -6.13
N ASN A 158 -8.46 10.27 -6.46
CA ASN A 158 -7.43 9.25 -6.41
C ASN A 158 -7.66 8.23 -7.54
N HIS A 159 -6.95 7.10 -7.56
CA HIS A 159 -7.12 6.07 -8.60
C HIS A 159 -8.37 5.17 -8.42
N TYR A 160 -9.26 5.50 -7.49
CA TYR A 160 -10.46 4.71 -7.16
C TYR A 160 -11.75 5.55 -7.16
N GLN A 161 -11.67 6.83 -6.81
CA GLN A 161 -12.80 7.77 -6.70
C GLN A 161 -12.31 9.16 -7.11
N GLY A 162 -13.19 10.00 -7.65
CA GLY A 162 -12.73 11.30 -8.10
C GLY A 162 -13.80 12.30 -8.49
N LEU A 163 -13.28 13.44 -8.94
CA LEU A 163 -14.03 14.61 -9.43
C LEU A 163 -13.82 14.81 -10.93
N THR A 164 -13.38 13.76 -11.64
CA THR A 164 -12.94 13.87 -13.03
C THR A 164 -13.98 13.30 -13.99
N GLY A 165 -13.66 13.37 -15.28
CA GLY A 165 -14.51 12.86 -16.35
C GLY A 165 -15.75 13.71 -16.63
N PRO A 166 -16.57 13.32 -17.62
CA PRO A 166 -17.69 14.12 -18.11
C PRO A 166 -18.79 14.36 -17.07
N THR A 167 -18.97 13.42 -16.15
CA THR A 167 -19.97 13.50 -15.07
C THR A 167 -19.42 14.11 -13.79
N GLY A 168 -18.11 14.37 -13.72
CA GLY A 168 -17.43 14.89 -12.53
C GLY A 168 -17.37 13.89 -11.36
N SER A 169 -17.48 12.58 -11.64
CA SER A 169 -17.51 11.51 -10.62
C SER A 169 -16.49 10.40 -10.87
N ASP A 170 -15.71 10.49 -11.96
CA ASP A 170 -14.77 9.45 -12.34
C ASP A 170 -13.49 9.56 -11.50
N PHE A 171 -12.89 8.41 -11.20
CA PHE A 171 -11.54 8.35 -10.63
C PHE A 171 -10.53 9.03 -11.56
N ALA A 172 -9.44 9.54 -10.99
CA ALA A 172 -8.40 10.22 -11.76
C ALA A 172 -7.33 9.22 -12.23
N PRO A 173 -7.11 9.07 -13.56
CA PRO A 173 -5.97 8.31 -14.07
C PRO A 173 -4.62 8.96 -13.73
N GLU A 174 -4.59 10.27 -13.52
CA GLU A 174 -3.41 11.02 -13.10
C GLU A 174 -3.64 11.63 -11.72
N VAL A 175 -2.68 11.45 -10.80
CA VAL A 175 -2.73 12.05 -9.47
C VAL A 175 -1.44 12.79 -9.16
N SER A 176 -1.57 13.95 -8.51
CA SER A 176 -0.41 14.76 -8.10
C SER A 176 0.09 14.35 -6.72
N LEU A 177 1.40 14.40 -6.55
CA LEU A 177 2.08 14.28 -5.26
C LEU A 177 2.22 15.63 -4.55
N ARG A 178 1.97 16.75 -5.25
CA ARG A 178 2.09 18.12 -4.70
C ARG A 178 0.82 18.54 -3.96
N ARG A 179 0.41 17.72 -3.00
CA ARG A 179 -0.77 17.91 -2.16
C ARG A 179 -0.58 17.27 -0.79
N PRO A 180 -1.32 17.70 0.24
CA PRO A 180 -1.32 17.04 1.54
C PRO A 180 -1.69 15.55 1.48
N TRP A 181 -1.29 14.83 2.53
CA TRP A 181 -1.80 13.49 2.80
C TRP A 181 -3.13 13.59 3.53
N ALA A 182 -4.11 12.80 3.10
CA ALA A 182 -5.39 12.73 3.79
C ALA A 182 -5.22 12.22 5.23
N ARG A 183 -6.06 12.73 6.13
CA ARG A 183 -6.08 12.30 7.53
C ARG A 183 -6.20 10.78 7.62
N GLY A 184 -5.27 10.16 8.34
CA GLY A 184 -5.15 8.71 8.50
C GLY A 184 -3.91 8.10 7.85
N PHE A 185 -3.31 8.76 6.85
CA PHE A 185 -2.12 8.24 6.15
C PHE A 185 -0.82 8.37 6.97
N VAL A 186 -0.69 9.48 7.73
CA VAL A 186 0.51 9.79 8.52
C VAL A 186 0.42 9.26 9.95
N ARG A 187 -0.79 9.29 10.54
CA ARG A 187 -1.08 8.81 11.89
C ARG A 187 -2.30 7.93 11.89
N TRP A 188 -2.20 6.79 12.57
CA TRP A 188 -3.34 5.89 12.75
C TRP A 188 -4.38 6.57 13.63
N PRO A 189 -5.64 6.66 13.21
CA PRO A 189 -6.66 7.31 14.04
C PRO A 189 -7.00 6.46 15.27
N GLU A 190 -7.33 7.14 16.38
CA GLU A 190 -7.64 6.48 17.65
C GLU A 190 -8.90 5.60 17.52
N GLY A 191 -8.82 4.37 18.03
CA GLY A 191 -9.93 3.41 17.98
C GLY A 191 -10.34 2.94 16.58
N ALA A 192 -9.56 3.30 15.55
CA ALA A 192 -9.92 2.99 14.17
C ALA A 192 -9.71 1.49 13.87
N PRO A 193 -10.73 0.80 13.31
CA PRO A 193 -10.63 -0.62 13.00
C PRO A 193 -9.82 -0.89 11.72
N ARG A 194 -9.18 -2.05 11.65
CA ARG A 194 -8.54 -2.55 10.41
C ARG A 194 -9.58 -3.12 9.44
N ILE A 195 -9.17 -3.40 8.21
CA ILE A 195 -10.06 -3.87 7.15
C ILE A 195 -10.67 -5.25 7.41
N PRO A 196 -9.91 -6.28 7.85
CA PRO A 196 -10.46 -7.62 8.00
C PRO A 196 -11.63 -7.69 9.00
N PHE A 197 -12.82 -7.97 8.49
CA PHE A 197 -14.04 -8.05 9.28
C PHE A 197 -15.04 -9.03 8.65
N ALA A 198 -15.44 -10.03 9.44
CA ALA A 198 -16.39 -11.05 9.04
C ALA A 198 -17.79 -10.64 9.50
N SER A 199 -18.62 -10.16 8.57
CA SER A 199 -20.02 -9.86 8.88
C SER A 199 -20.81 -11.16 9.17
N PRO A 200 -21.80 -11.14 10.07
CA PRO A 200 -22.68 -12.28 10.33
C PRO A 200 -23.19 -12.91 9.03
N LEU A 201 -23.38 -14.23 8.98
CA LEU A 201 -23.90 -14.90 7.78
C LEU A 201 -25.32 -14.42 7.47
N LEU A 202 -25.69 -14.45 6.17
CA LEU A 202 -27.03 -14.08 5.68
C LEU A 202 -27.43 -12.61 5.95
N THR A 203 -26.46 -11.73 6.15
CA THR A 203 -26.67 -10.27 6.24
C THR A 203 -25.90 -9.54 5.15
N ARG A 204 -26.28 -8.30 4.85
CA ARG A 204 -25.41 -7.44 4.04
C ARG A 204 -24.04 -7.26 4.71
N PRO A 205 -22.93 -7.28 3.96
CA PRO A 205 -21.60 -7.02 4.52
C PRO A 205 -21.51 -5.61 5.08
N ARG A 206 -20.76 -5.46 6.16
CA ARG A 206 -20.43 -4.18 6.78
C ARG A 206 -18.94 -3.89 6.66
N TYR A 207 -18.63 -2.60 6.67
CA TYR A 207 -17.28 -2.07 6.52
C TYR A 207 -16.95 -1.15 7.71
N PRO A 208 -16.63 -1.70 8.89
CA PRO A 208 -16.46 -0.90 10.10
C PRO A 208 -15.41 0.22 9.96
N HIS A 209 -14.37 0.01 9.16
CA HIS A 209 -13.36 1.03 8.91
C HIS A 209 -13.93 2.22 8.13
N MET A 210 -14.79 1.99 7.15
CA MET A 210 -15.45 3.06 6.40
C MET A 210 -16.53 3.76 7.24
N ASP A 211 -17.31 3.00 8.02
CA ASP A 211 -18.26 3.55 9.00
C ASP A 211 -17.55 4.51 9.96
N HIS A 212 -16.42 4.06 10.52
CA HIS A 212 -15.58 4.84 11.42
C HIS A 212 -15.01 6.09 10.73
N ALA A 213 -14.53 5.96 9.49
CA ALA A 213 -13.96 7.08 8.74
C ALA A 213 -14.98 8.19 8.53
N ARG A 214 -16.20 7.84 8.07
CA ARG A 214 -17.27 8.82 7.84
C ARG A 214 -17.73 9.49 9.13
N ALA A 215 -17.85 8.72 10.21
CA ALA A 215 -18.29 9.24 11.51
C ALA A 215 -17.31 10.25 12.11
N ASN A 216 -16.01 10.10 11.85
CA ASN A 216 -14.95 10.87 12.52
C ASN A 216 -14.23 11.90 11.62
N GLY A 217 -14.65 12.02 10.35
CA GLY A 217 -13.98 12.91 9.39
C GLY A 217 -12.53 12.50 9.18
N ILE A 218 -12.34 11.29 8.64
CA ILE A 218 -11.06 10.67 8.28
C ILE A 218 -11.19 10.16 6.85
N SER A 219 -10.08 10.06 6.10
CA SER A 219 -10.04 9.46 4.78
C SER A 219 -10.69 8.08 4.81
N LYS A 220 -11.51 7.73 3.82
CA LYS A 220 -12.04 6.36 3.72
C LYS A 220 -10.92 5.33 3.46
N LYS A 221 -9.78 5.80 2.95
CA LYS A 221 -8.62 4.99 2.57
C LYS A 221 -7.55 4.84 3.65
N TYR A 222 -7.76 5.38 4.86
CA TYR A 222 -6.75 5.34 5.95
C TYR A 222 -6.27 3.93 6.32
N ALA A 223 -7.14 2.92 6.17
CA ALA A 223 -6.83 1.53 6.48
C ALA A 223 -6.33 0.75 5.26
N SER A 224 -6.48 1.31 4.06
CA SER A 224 -6.06 0.70 2.79
C SER A 224 -4.61 1.02 2.44
N SER A 225 -4.06 2.14 2.91
CA SER A 225 -2.75 2.63 2.50
C SER A 225 -2.16 3.64 3.50
N GLY A 226 -0.90 4.00 3.31
CA GLY A 226 -0.18 5.02 4.06
C GLY A 226 0.70 4.46 5.17
N TRP A 227 1.74 5.25 5.52
CA TRP A 227 2.71 4.94 6.57
C TRP A 227 2.07 4.39 7.84
N ALA A 228 1.00 5.03 8.30
CA ALA A 228 0.33 4.69 9.54
C ALA A 228 -0.24 3.27 9.60
N ALA A 229 -0.71 2.74 8.46
CA ALA A 229 -1.49 1.50 8.41
C ALA A 229 -0.60 0.25 8.46
N PHE A 230 0.58 0.29 7.83
CA PHE A 230 1.40 -0.90 7.63
C PHE A 230 2.88 -0.72 7.98
N GLU A 231 3.60 0.17 7.31
CA GLU A 231 5.04 0.27 7.49
C GLU A 231 5.42 0.82 8.85
N ARG A 232 4.62 1.74 9.43
CA ARG A 232 4.83 2.26 10.78
C ARG A 232 4.77 1.15 11.84
N PRO A 233 3.69 0.36 11.99
CA PRO A 233 3.65 -0.69 13.00
C PRO A 233 4.77 -1.73 12.83
N PHE A 234 5.17 -2.06 11.60
CA PHE A 234 6.34 -2.91 11.36
C PHE A 234 7.64 -2.25 11.81
N ALA A 235 7.88 -0.98 11.49
CA ALA A 235 9.06 -0.24 11.91
C ALA A 235 9.15 -0.14 13.45
N LEU A 236 8.04 0.13 14.13
CA LEU A 236 7.98 0.15 15.59
C LEU A 236 8.31 -1.23 16.19
N TRP A 237 7.76 -2.29 15.60
CA TRP A 237 8.09 -3.65 16.00
C TRP A 237 9.59 -3.94 15.79
N ALA A 238 10.15 -3.59 14.63
CA ALA A 238 11.56 -3.80 14.31
C ALA A 238 12.48 -3.08 15.31
N GLU A 239 12.18 -1.80 15.62
CA GLU A 239 12.92 -1.03 16.64
C GLU A 239 12.82 -1.68 18.03
N GLN A 240 11.63 -2.13 18.45
CA GLN A 240 11.46 -2.86 19.71
C GLN A 240 12.25 -4.18 19.74
N GLN A 241 12.50 -4.78 18.58
CA GLN A 241 13.27 -6.02 18.43
C GLN A 241 14.78 -5.78 18.26
N GLY A 242 15.24 -4.52 18.27
CA GLY A 242 16.64 -4.16 18.02
C GLY A 242 17.08 -4.39 16.57
N ILE A 243 16.14 -4.41 15.62
CA ILE A 243 16.40 -4.59 14.20
C ILE A 243 16.50 -3.21 13.55
N ALA A 244 17.72 -2.85 13.13
CA ALA A 244 17.97 -1.58 12.44
C ALA A 244 17.44 -1.62 10.99
N LEU A 245 16.83 -0.52 10.56
CA LEU A 245 16.29 -0.31 9.21
C LEU A 245 16.76 1.04 8.67
N ASP A 246 17.18 1.05 7.40
CA ASP A 246 17.22 2.27 6.59
C ASP A 246 15.93 2.41 5.79
N TYR A 247 15.52 3.64 5.49
CA TYR A 247 14.24 3.92 4.84
C TYR A 247 14.46 4.52 3.46
N VAL A 248 13.79 3.94 2.46
CA VAL A 248 13.76 4.43 1.08
C VAL A 248 12.35 4.36 0.53
N THR A 249 12.04 5.12 -0.51
CA THR A 249 10.74 5.10 -1.18
C THR A 249 10.79 4.31 -2.48
N GLN A 250 9.65 3.83 -2.96
CA GLN A 250 9.56 3.33 -4.33
C GLN A 250 9.98 4.38 -5.38
N HIS A 251 9.76 5.67 -5.11
CA HIS A 251 10.18 6.75 -6.02
C HIS A 251 11.72 6.86 -6.09
N ASP A 252 12.41 6.60 -4.99
CA ASP A 252 13.86 6.45 -5.00
C ASP A 252 14.29 5.25 -5.82
N LEU A 253 13.57 4.13 -5.68
CA LEU A 253 13.85 2.90 -6.43
C LEU A 253 13.60 3.11 -7.93
N HIS A 254 12.59 3.90 -8.31
CA HIS A 254 12.38 4.32 -9.70
C HIS A 254 13.55 5.14 -10.24
N ALA A 255 14.06 6.10 -9.45
CA ALA A 255 15.06 7.06 -9.90
C ALA A 255 16.50 6.52 -9.93
N ASP A 256 16.86 5.58 -9.04
CA ASP A 256 18.23 5.11 -8.85
C ASP A 256 18.35 3.58 -9.00
N PRO A 257 18.88 3.06 -10.13
CA PRO A 257 19.07 1.62 -10.34
C PRO A 257 20.02 0.95 -9.35
N ARG A 258 20.80 1.73 -8.60
CA ARG A 258 21.78 1.24 -7.63
C ARG A 258 21.36 1.51 -6.19
N LEU A 259 20.13 1.96 -5.96
CA LEU A 259 19.63 2.29 -4.62
C LEU A 259 19.89 1.17 -3.60
N LEU A 260 19.78 -0.09 -4.05
CA LEU A 260 19.88 -1.28 -3.21
C LEU A 260 21.28 -1.92 -3.18
N ASP A 261 22.28 -1.43 -3.93
CA ASP A 261 23.59 -2.08 -4.08
C ASP A 261 24.35 -2.26 -2.74
N GLY A 262 24.09 -1.40 -1.76
CA GLY A 262 24.71 -1.46 -0.44
C GLY A 262 23.98 -2.35 0.56
N TYR A 263 22.84 -2.95 0.19
CA TYR A 263 22.01 -3.75 1.09
C TYR A 263 22.01 -5.22 0.66
N PRO A 264 22.28 -6.16 1.58
CA PRO A 264 22.08 -7.58 1.29
C PRO A 264 20.60 -7.95 1.20
N ARG A 265 19.72 -7.19 1.87
CA ARG A 265 18.29 -7.50 1.96
C ARG A 265 17.44 -6.23 1.97
N ALA A 266 16.35 -6.28 1.24
CA ALA A 266 15.31 -5.26 1.20
C ALA A 266 14.03 -5.81 1.81
N VAL A 267 13.21 -4.92 2.35
CA VAL A 267 11.95 -5.26 3.03
C VAL A 267 10.82 -4.43 2.44
N ILE A 268 9.66 -5.05 2.21
CA ILE A 268 8.42 -4.38 1.80
C ILE A 268 7.29 -4.90 2.71
N VAL A 269 6.38 -4.04 3.12
CA VAL A 269 5.37 -4.36 4.14
C VAL A 269 4.01 -3.78 3.76
N GLY A 270 2.95 -4.55 4.01
CA GLY A 270 1.58 -4.07 3.90
C GLY A 270 1.06 -4.10 2.48
N HIS A 271 0.70 -2.94 1.95
CA HIS A 271 0.00 -2.85 0.68
C HIS A 271 0.88 -2.16 -0.38
N ASP A 272 1.54 -2.96 -1.24
CA ASP A 272 2.49 -2.51 -2.28
C ASP A 272 1.98 -2.77 -3.70
N GLU A 273 0.79 -2.25 -4.00
CA GLU A 273 0.05 -2.54 -5.23
C GLU A 273 0.53 -1.81 -6.49
N TYR A 274 1.06 -0.59 -6.36
CA TYR A 274 1.38 0.26 -7.52
C TYR A 274 2.89 0.32 -7.78
N TRP A 275 3.30 -0.17 -8.96
CA TRP A 275 4.71 -0.26 -9.35
C TRP A 275 4.94 0.28 -10.76
N THR A 276 6.03 1.02 -10.92
CA THR A 276 6.52 1.36 -12.27
C THR A 276 7.35 0.21 -12.84
N TRP A 277 7.48 0.19 -14.15
CA TRP A 277 8.37 -0.75 -14.82
C TRP A 277 9.82 -0.58 -14.36
N GLU A 278 10.27 0.65 -14.19
CA GLU A 278 11.65 0.97 -13.75
C GLU A 278 11.91 0.45 -12.34
N MET A 279 10.95 0.58 -11.42
CA MET A 279 11.06 -0.01 -10.09
C MET A 279 11.23 -1.54 -10.16
N ARG A 280 10.47 -2.21 -11.03
CA ARG A 280 10.60 -3.67 -11.23
C ARG A 280 11.94 -4.04 -11.86
N ASP A 281 12.41 -3.29 -12.87
CA ASP A 281 13.72 -3.53 -13.50
C ASP A 281 14.86 -3.45 -12.49
N HIS A 282 14.83 -2.41 -11.65
CA HIS A 282 15.88 -2.20 -10.65
C HIS A 282 15.83 -3.26 -9.55
N LEU A 283 14.63 -3.64 -9.09
CA LEU A 283 14.46 -4.71 -8.11
C LEU A 283 14.91 -6.06 -8.67
N ASP A 284 14.42 -6.44 -9.85
CA ASP A 284 14.74 -7.70 -10.52
C ASP A 284 16.25 -7.82 -10.73
N ALA A 285 16.89 -6.78 -11.28
CA ALA A 285 18.32 -6.78 -11.52
C ALA A 285 19.14 -6.91 -10.23
N TRP A 286 18.68 -6.31 -9.11
CA TRP A 286 19.34 -6.44 -7.81
C TRP A 286 19.17 -7.85 -7.22
N VAL A 287 17.97 -8.43 -7.30
CA VAL A 287 17.72 -9.83 -6.90
C VAL A 287 18.59 -10.78 -7.74
N ASP A 288 18.62 -10.62 -9.06
CA ASP A 288 19.41 -11.47 -9.95
C ASP A 288 20.91 -11.46 -9.63
N ARG A 289 21.41 -10.35 -9.07
CA ARG A 289 22.80 -10.23 -8.63
C ARG A 289 23.10 -10.86 -7.28
N GLY A 290 22.09 -11.24 -6.49
CA GLY A 290 22.24 -11.85 -5.16
C GLY A 290 21.43 -11.17 -4.06
N GLY A 291 20.61 -10.17 -4.38
CA GLY A 291 19.75 -9.49 -3.42
C GLY A 291 18.66 -10.42 -2.85
N GLN A 292 18.25 -10.16 -1.61
CA GLN A 292 17.18 -10.90 -0.93
C GLN A 292 16.01 -9.98 -0.59
N LEU A 293 14.83 -10.24 -1.16
CA LEU A 293 13.63 -9.45 -0.86
C LEU A 293 12.73 -10.15 0.15
N ALA A 294 12.61 -9.59 1.36
CA ALA A 294 11.63 -10.00 2.36
C ALA A 294 10.35 -9.19 2.19
N ARG A 295 9.32 -9.78 1.62
CA ARG A 295 8.05 -9.10 1.34
C ARG A 295 6.95 -9.60 2.27
N PHE A 296 6.56 -8.76 3.22
CA PHE A 296 5.44 -8.93 4.14
C PHE A 296 4.23 -8.12 3.68
N ALA A 297 3.92 -8.24 2.40
CA ALA A 297 2.95 -7.42 1.70
C ALA A 297 2.08 -8.25 0.74
N GLY A 298 0.98 -7.67 0.28
CA GLY A 298 0.03 -8.29 -0.65
C GLY A 298 -0.45 -7.33 -1.73
N ASN A 299 -1.20 -7.90 -2.68
CA ASN A 299 -1.81 -7.22 -3.83
C ASN A 299 -0.81 -6.62 -4.82
N PHE A 300 0.24 -7.34 -5.21
CA PHE A 300 1.13 -6.80 -6.26
C PHE A 300 0.43 -6.85 -7.63
N PHE A 301 -0.11 -5.71 -8.07
CA PHE A 301 -1.16 -5.72 -9.10
C PHE A 301 -0.93 -4.71 -10.23
N TRP A 302 -0.85 -3.40 -9.95
CA TRP A 302 -0.91 -2.36 -10.98
C TRP A 302 0.45 -1.98 -11.53
N GLN A 303 0.54 -1.94 -12.87
CA GLN A 303 1.55 -1.16 -13.57
C GLN A 303 1.15 0.32 -13.56
N THR A 304 2.05 1.18 -13.07
CA THR A 304 1.91 2.63 -13.07
C THR A 304 3.07 3.30 -13.81
N ARG A 305 2.95 4.60 -14.09
CA ARG A 305 4.04 5.44 -14.62
C ARG A 305 4.20 6.68 -13.76
N LEU A 306 5.43 7.18 -13.68
CA LEU A 306 5.75 8.45 -13.02
C LEU A 306 6.20 9.48 -14.05
N SER A 307 5.86 10.75 -13.81
CA SER A 307 6.43 11.88 -14.57
C SER A 307 7.94 12.01 -14.31
N PRO A 308 8.72 12.62 -15.22
CA PRO A 308 10.16 12.79 -15.03
C PRO A 308 10.57 13.54 -13.74
N ASP A 309 9.71 14.42 -13.23
CA ASP A 309 9.91 15.14 -11.97
C ASP A 309 9.36 14.40 -10.75
N LEU A 310 8.89 13.16 -10.94
CA LEU A 310 8.30 12.26 -9.94
C LEU A 310 7.06 12.85 -9.22
N ALA A 311 6.44 13.90 -9.77
CA ALA A 311 5.36 14.64 -9.11
C ALA A 311 3.96 14.18 -9.54
N THR A 312 3.85 13.36 -10.58
CA THR A 312 2.58 12.83 -11.09
C THR A 312 2.68 11.32 -11.28
N GLN A 313 1.69 10.60 -10.76
CA GLN A 313 1.51 9.16 -10.99
C GLN A 313 0.34 8.91 -11.93
N THR A 314 0.53 8.03 -12.91
CA THR A 314 -0.47 7.69 -13.94
C THR A 314 -0.85 6.22 -13.87
N CYS A 315 -2.15 5.93 -13.73
CA CYS A 315 -2.70 4.58 -13.84
C CYS A 315 -4.15 4.63 -14.37
N TYR A 316 -4.37 4.13 -15.59
CA TYR A 316 -5.70 4.09 -16.22
C TYR A 316 -6.54 2.88 -15.81
N LYS A 317 -5.95 1.86 -15.16
CA LYS A 317 -6.64 0.69 -14.60
C LYS A 317 -7.55 0.00 -15.64
N SER A 318 -8.83 -0.21 -15.31
CA SER A 318 -9.84 -0.81 -16.20
C SER A 318 -10.13 0.02 -17.46
N ARG A 319 -9.78 1.32 -17.47
CA ARG A 319 -9.91 2.21 -18.65
C ARG A 319 -8.70 2.15 -19.57
N ALA A 320 -7.63 1.45 -19.18
CA ALA A 320 -6.34 1.54 -19.86
C ALA A 320 -6.39 1.13 -21.34
N LEU A 321 -7.16 0.11 -21.70
CA LEU A 321 -7.27 -0.31 -23.11
C LEU A 321 -7.91 0.76 -24.00
N ALA A 322 -8.85 1.53 -23.47
CA ALA A 322 -9.60 2.53 -24.22
C ALA A 322 -8.91 3.91 -24.21
N GLU A 323 -8.23 4.25 -23.12
CA GLU A 323 -7.83 5.63 -22.85
C GLU A 323 -6.34 5.85 -22.61
N ASP A 324 -5.57 4.80 -22.28
CA ASP A 324 -4.14 4.96 -22.04
C ASP A 324 -3.43 5.29 -23.37
N PRO A 325 -2.68 6.41 -23.47
CA PRO A 325 -1.91 6.73 -24.67
C PRO A 325 -0.91 5.62 -25.05
N LEU A 326 -0.53 4.76 -24.10
CA LEU A 326 0.38 3.63 -24.29
C LEU A 326 -0.33 2.27 -24.33
N ALA A 327 -1.66 2.23 -24.54
CA ALA A 327 -2.47 1.00 -24.56
C ALA A 327 -2.02 -0.07 -25.57
N ALA A 328 -1.31 0.34 -26.62
CA ALA A 328 -0.78 -0.54 -27.66
C ALA A 328 0.62 -1.13 -27.32
N THR A 329 1.18 -0.78 -26.17
CA THR A 329 2.53 -1.18 -25.74
C THR A 329 2.48 -2.02 -24.47
N ASP A 330 3.63 -2.57 -24.08
CA ASP A 330 3.83 -3.23 -22.78
C ASP A 330 3.85 -2.26 -21.59
N ARG A 331 3.88 -0.95 -21.87
CA ARG A 331 3.82 0.13 -20.87
C ARG A 331 2.39 0.59 -20.55
N ILE A 332 1.37 -0.18 -20.94
CA ILE A 332 -0.02 0.05 -20.55
C ILE A 332 -0.20 0.02 -19.03
N THR A 333 -0.86 1.02 -18.46
CA THR A 333 -1.09 1.09 -17.01
C THR A 333 -2.34 0.32 -16.58
N SER A 334 -2.30 -0.97 -16.87
CA SER A 334 -3.25 -1.98 -16.39
C SER A 334 -2.54 -2.89 -15.37
N TYR A 335 -3.13 -4.01 -15.01
CA TYR A 335 -2.50 -4.95 -14.09
C TYR A 335 -1.34 -5.71 -14.77
N TRP A 336 -0.37 -6.16 -13.98
CA TRP A 336 0.86 -6.81 -14.48
C TRP A 336 0.60 -8.08 -15.26
N ASP A 337 -0.42 -8.84 -14.86
CA ASP A 337 -0.83 -10.08 -15.53
C ASP A 337 -1.72 -9.84 -16.76
N ASN A 338 -1.92 -8.58 -17.16
CA ASN A 338 -2.56 -8.28 -18.44
C ASN A 338 -1.68 -8.84 -19.57
N PRO A 339 -2.22 -9.65 -20.49
CA PRO A 339 -1.42 -10.25 -21.56
C PRO A 339 -0.65 -9.23 -22.41
N ARG A 340 -1.11 -7.97 -22.50
CA ARG A 340 -0.39 -6.90 -23.22
C ARG A 340 0.87 -6.43 -22.51
N THR A 341 0.90 -6.50 -21.18
CA THR A 341 2.05 -6.10 -20.36
C THR A 341 3.25 -7.04 -20.57
N ARG A 342 2.99 -8.31 -20.92
CA ARG A 342 4.03 -9.33 -21.21
C ARG A 342 5.09 -9.48 -20.10
N ARG A 343 4.71 -9.16 -18.86
CA ARG A 343 5.58 -9.22 -17.69
C ARG A 343 4.75 -9.57 -16.44
N PRO A 344 4.33 -10.84 -16.30
CA PRO A 344 3.46 -11.24 -15.21
C PRO A 344 4.11 -10.94 -13.86
N ALA A 345 3.28 -10.70 -12.85
CA ALA A 345 3.72 -10.32 -11.51
C ALA A 345 4.62 -11.40 -10.87
N VAL A 346 4.24 -12.67 -11.07
CA VAL A 346 4.96 -13.83 -10.51
C VAL A 346 6.42 -13.93 -11.00
N ALA A 347 6.75 -13.38 -12.17
CA ALA A 347 8.14 -13.39 -12.67
C ALA A 347 9.09 -12.65 -11.71
N SER A 348 8.63 -11.57 -11.10
CA SER A 348 9.39 -10.78 -10.13
C SER A 348 9.24 -11.28 -8.71
N LEU A 349 7.99 -11.52 -8.25
CA LEU A 349 7.71 -11.72 -6.83
C LEU A 349 7.32 -13.15 -6.45
N GLY A 350 7.30 -14.07 -7.41
CA GLY A 350 6.84 -15.44 -7.23
C GLY A 350 5.33 -15.59 -7.08
N LEU A 351 4.63 -14.57 -6.61
CA LEU A 351 3.18 -14.54 -6.39
C LEU A 351 2.58 -13.29 -7.06
N THR A 352 1.25 -13.29 -7.24
CA THR A 352 0.50 -12.17 -7.82
C THR A 352 -0.81 -11.92 -7.08
N GLY A 353 -1.24 -10.65 -7.04
CA GLY A 353 -2.55 -10.27 -6.51
C GLY A 353 -3.70 -10.79 -7.36
N SER A 354 -3.49 -11.02 -8.66
CA SER A 354 -4.53 -11.55 -9.56
C SER A 354 -4.99 -12.97 -9.22
N MET A 355 -4.32 -13.64 -8.29
CA MET A 355 -4.73 -14.96 -7.78
C MET A 355 -5.53 -14.82 -6.49
N GLY A 356 -6.82 -14.50 -6.61
CA GLY A 356 -7.76 -14.54 -5.49
C GLY A 356 -7.82 -13.29 -4.62
N VAL A 357 -7.04 -12.23 -4.91
CA VAL A 357 -7.06 -10.85 -4.36
C VAL A 357 -7.48 -10.72 -2.89
N TYR A 358 -8.75 -10.95 -2.55
CA TYR A 358 -9.33 -10.64 -1.26
C TYR A 358 -9.49 -11.84 -0.32
N ALA A 359 -9.22 -11.59 0.96
CA ALA A 359 -9.51 -12.52 2.05
C ALA A 359 -9.93 -11.77 3.32
N GLY A 360 -10.83 -12.36 4.12
CA GLY A 360 -11.23 -11.74 5.39
C GLY A 360 -11.99 -10.41 5.24
N TRP A 361 -12.42 -10.04 4.02
CA TRP A 361 -13.01 -8.75 3.71
C TRP A 361 -14.29 -8.91 2.88
N SER A 362 -15.33 -8.13 3.19
CA SER A 362 -16.67 -8.29 2.61
C SER A 362 -17.19 -9.73 2.77
N ARG A 363 -17.45 -10.43 1.65
CA ARG A 363 -17.76 -11.87 1.56
C ARG A 363 -16.66 -12.67 0.88
N CYS A 364 -15.50 -12.07 0.68
CA CYS A 364 -14.36 -12.70 0.04
C CYS A 364 -13.58 -13.49 1.09
N ALA A 365 -13.79 -14.81 1.12
CA ALA A 365 -13.24 -15.71 2.15
C ALA A 365 -13.36 -15.15 3.60
N ALA A 366 -14.44 -14.41 3.90
CA ALA A 366 -14.54 -13.61 5.12
C ALA A 366 -14.59 -14.45 6.40
N HIS A 367 -15.11 -15.67 6.31
CA HIS A 367 -15.17 -16.68 7.38
C HIS A 367 -14.11 -17.78 7.18
N GLY A 368 -13.06 -17.50 6.41
CA GLY A 368 -11.94 -18.42 6.21
C GLY A 368 -11.05 -18.55 7.44
N ALA A 369 -9.91 -19.23 7.28
CA ALA A 369 -9.01 -19.56 8.38
C ALA A 369 -8.41 -18.34 9.12
N GLY A 370 -8.38 -17.16 8.48
CA GLY A 370 -7.76 -15.94 9.01
C GLY A 370 -6.23 -15.99 9.10
N GLY A 371 -5.60 -17.12 8.77
CA GLY A 371 -4.16 -17.28 8.70
C GLY A 371 -3.76 -18.21 7.57
N PHE A 372 -2.46 -18.48 7.45
CA PHE A 372 -1.93 -19.37 6.44
C PHE A 372 -1.90 -20.82 6.93
N THR A 373 -2.53 -21.74 6.19
CA THR A 373 -2.48 -23.17 6.51
C THR A 373 -1.14 -23.74 6.08
N LEU A 374 -0.40 -24.37 7.00
CA LEU A 374 0.97 -24.82 6.79
C LEU A 374 1.05 -26.15 6.05
N TYR A 375 1.92 -26.21 5.04
CA TYR A 375 2.21 -27.43 4.29
C TYR A 375 3.67 -27.86 4.43
N ARG A 376 4.59 -26.95 4.75
CA ARG A 376 6.03 -27.24 4.91
C ARG A 376 6.56 -26.69 6.25
N PRO A 377 6.20 -27.29 7.40
CA PRO A 377 6.63 -26.81 8.72
C PRO A 377 8.14 -26.93 8.95
N ASP A 378 8.84 -27.81 8.22
CA ASP A 378 10.29 -27.97 8.31
C ASP A 378 11.07 -26.92 7.51
N HIS A 379 10.39 -26.01 6.80
CA HIS A 379 11.04 -24.93 6.07
C HIS A 379 11.79 -24.01 7.04
N TRP A 380 12.97 -23.49 6.63
CA TRP A 380 13.85 -22.70 7.51
C TRP A 380 13.16 -21.48 8.13
N SER A 381 12.22 -20.87 7.40
CA SER A 381 11.45 -19.72 7.89
C SER A 381 10.56 -20.07 9.09
N MET A 382 10.17 -21.33 9.23
CA MET A 382 9.28 -21.86 10.27
C MET A 382 10.02 -22.38 11.51
N ALA A 383 11.35 -22.40 11.47
CA ALA A 383 12.17 -22.90 12.58
C ALA A 383 11.84 -22.18 13.89
N GLY A 384 11.57 -22.94 14.95
CA GLY A 384 11.27 -22.41 16.28
C GLY A 384 9.85 -21.88 16.49
N THR A 385 8.96 -22.00 15.49
CA THR A 385 7.54 -21.64 15.63
C THR A 385 6.74 -22.65 16.47
N GLY A 386 7.12 -23.93 16.37
CA GLY A 386 6.39 -25.04 16.98
C GLY A 386 5.14 -25.48 16.21
N LEU A 387 4.86 -24.88 15.05
CA LEU A 387 3.72 -25.23 14.20
C LEU A 387 4.04 -26.42 13.31
N GLY A 388 3.06 -27.31 13.11
CA GLY A 388 3.15 -28.49 12.27
C GLY A 388 2.38 -28.39 10.95
N TYR A 389 2.37 -29.49 10.19
CA TYR A 389 1.59 -29.60 8.96
C TYR A 389 0.08 -29.50 9.27
N GLY A 390 -0.63 -28.62 8.57
CA GLY A 390 -2.06 -28.35 8.76
C GLY A 390 -2.38 -27.30 9.82
N ASP A 391 -1.41 -26.89 10.66
CA ASP A 391 -1.61 -25.78 11.60
C ASP A 391 -1.74 -24.45 10.85
N VAL A 392 -2.40 -23.48 11.49
CA VAL A 392 -2.68 -22.17 10.88
C VAL A 392 -1.84 -21.08 11.54
N LEU A 393 -0.92 -20.49 10.76
CA LEU A 393 -0.10 -19.36 11.19
C LEU A 393 -0.92 -18.06 11.17
N GLY A 394 -1.01 -17.36 12.30
CA GLY A 394 -1.52 -15.99 12.36
C GLY A 394 -3.06 -15.86 12.36
N ALA A 395 -3.78 -16.95 12.60
CA ALA A 395 -5.25 -16.96 12.57
C ALA A 395 -5.88 -16.01 13.61
N ALA A 396 -5.31 -15.95 14.82
CA ALA A 396 -5.83 -15.13 15.90
C ALA A 396 -5.77 -13.63 15.56
N SER A 397 -4.71 -13.21 14.89
CA SER A 397 -4.48 -11.82 14.47
C SER A 397 -5.02 -11.50 13.08
N LYS A 398 -5.59 -12.49 12.38
CA LYS A 398 -6.09 -12.38 11.01
C LYS A 398 -5.02 -11.93 10.00
N VAL A 399 -3.81 -12.50 10.08
CA VAL A 399 -2.69 -12.09 9.21
C VAL A 399 -2.89 -12.42 7.74
N PHE A 400 -3.81 -13.34 7.43
CA PHE A 400 -4.27 -13.62 6.08
C PHE A 400 -5.55 -12.82 5.85
N GLY A 401 -5.43 -11.61 5.32
CA GLY A 401 -6.59 -10.73 5.22
C GLY A 401 -6.37 -9.45 4.44
N TYR A 402 -7.50 -8.77 4.20
CA TYR A 402 -7.66 -7.65 3.30
C TYR A 402 -7.36 -8.07 1.86
N GLU A 403 -6.09 -8.08 1.48
CA GLU A 403 -5.64 -8.54 0.18
C GLU A 403 -4.40 -9.44 0.31
N VAL A 404 -4.28 -10.40 -0.60
CA VAL A 404 -3.28 -11.46 -0.61
C VAL A 404 -2.76 -11.73 -2.02
N ASP A 405 -1.55 -12.28 -2.09
CA ASP A 405 -0.97 -12.75 -3.35
C ASP A 405 -0.90 -14.26 -3.40
N GLY A 406 -1.24 -14.83 -4.54
CA GLY A 406 -1.27 -16.26 -4.77
C GLY A 406 -0.52 -16.69 -6.02
N ILE A 407 -0.67 -17.96 -6.34
CA ILE A 407 -0.21 -18.56 -7.59
C ILE A 407 -1.10 -19.76 -7.94
N ASP A 408 -1.25 -20.06 -9.23
CA ASP A 408 -1.81 -21.34 -9.65
C ASP A 408 -0.93 -22.49 -9.15
N HIS A 409 -1.57 -23.52 -8.60
CA HIS A 409 -0.87 -24.62 -7.96
C HIS A 409 -1.61 -25.95 -8.10
N GLU A 410 -0.86 -27.03 -7.95
CA GLU A 410 -1.34 -28.39 -7.87
C GLU A 410 -0.97 -29.00 -6.52
N ILE A 411 -1.87 -29.81 -5.95
CA ILE A 411 -1.57 -30.62 -4.78
C ILE A 411 -1.03 -31.98 -5.23
N ARG A 412 0.24 -32.26 -4.92
CA ARG A 412 0.87 -33.56 -5.21
C ARG A 412 1.21 -34.23 -3.90
N LYS A 413 0.55 -35.37 -3.62
CA LYS A 413 0.71 -36.14 -2.37
C LYS A 413 0.58 -35.28 -1.10
N GLY A 414 -0.36 -34.33 -1.09
CA GLY A 414 -0.62 -33.46 0.06
C GLY A 414 0.22 -32.17 0.12
N LEU A 415 1.17 -31.95 -0.79
CA LEU A 415 1.95 -30.70 -0.82
C LEU A 415 1.58 -29.83 -2.04
N PRO A 416 1.49 -28.50 -1.88
CA PRO A 416 1.27 -27.59 -3.00
C PRO A 416 2.56 -27.36 -3.78
N PHE A 417 2.45 -27.36 -5.10
CA PHE A 417 3.51 -27.01 -6.05
C PHE A 417 2.95 -26.02 -7.07
N PRO A 418 3.71 -24.99 -7.48
CA PRO A 418 3.26 -24.11 -8.55
C PRO A 418 2.92 -24.92 -9.81
N ALA A 419 1.82 -24.56 -10.47
CA ALA A 419 1.41 -25.17 -11.72
C ALA A 419 2.42 -24.87 -12.84
N GLU A 420 2.39 -25.66 -13.90
CA GLU A 420 3.18 -25.36 -15.10
C GLU A 420 2.66 -24.09 -15.79
N GLY A 421 3.54 -23.35 -16.46
CA GLY A 421 3.15 -22.19 -17.28
C GLY A 421 2.73 -20.94 -16.50
N THR A 422 2.98 -20.86 -15.19
CA THR A 422 2.66 -19.68 -14.36
C THR A 422 3.41 -18.41 -14.75
N GLY A 423 4.56 -18.54 -15.43
CA GLY A 423 5.43 -17.41 -15.77
C GLY A 423 6.53 -17.11 -14.73
N LEU A 424 6.82 -18.07 -13.85
CA LEU A 424 8.01 -18.04 -12.98
C LEU A 424 9.30 -18.13 -13.80
N ASP A 425 10.31 -17.34 -13.42
CA ASP A 425 11.67 -17.37 -13.98
C ASP A 425 12.65 -18.14 -13.08
N GLY A 426 12.14 -18.90 -12.11
CA GLY A 426 12.93 -19.54 -11.07
C GLY A 426 12.13 -20.57 -10.25
N ALA A 427 12.78 -21.20 -9.29
CA ALA A 427 12.15 -22.24 -8.47
C ALA A 427 11.34 -21.60 -7.32
N LEU A 428 10.09 -22.01 -7.15
CA LEU A 428 9.22 -21.54 -6.07
C LEU A 428 8.76 -22.68 -5.16
N THR A 429 8.93 -22.48 -3.86
CA THR A 429 8.45 -23.38 -2.81
C THR A 429 7.31 -22.73 -2.05
N ILE A 430 6.10 -23.28 -2.16
CA ILE A 430 4.93 -22.82 -1.39
C ILE A 430 5.03 -23.38 0.03
N ILE A 431 5.13 -22.53 1.04
CA ILE A 431 5.32 -22.97 2.43
C ILE A 431 3.96 -23.16 3.12
N ALA A 432 3.04 -22.23 2.86
CA ALA A 432 1.71 -22.18 3.43
C ALA A 432 0.76 -21.51 2.44
N LEU A 433 -0.52 -21.87 2.46
CA LEU A 433 -1.54 -21.19 1.66
C LEU A 433 -2.91 -21.27 2.34
N SER A 434 -3.81 -20.36 1.96
CA SER A 434 -5.22 -20.41 2.32
C SER A 434 -6.08 -19.92 1.14
N PRO A 435 -7.35 -20.35 1.01
CA PRO A 435 -8.23 -19.87 -0.07
C PRO A 435 -8.51 -18.37 0.01
N ALA A 436 -8.58 -17.73 -1.16
CA ALA A 436 -8.96 -16.33 -1.34
C ALA A 436 -9.87 -16.19 -2.56
N THR A 437 -10.60 -15.09 -2.68
CA THR A 437 -11.55 -14.89 -3.79
C THR A 437 -11.60 -13.45 -4.28
N THR A 438 -11.73 -13.27 -5.59
CA THR A 438 -11.88 -11.96 -6.25
C THR A 438 -13.35 -11.52 -6.38
N LEU A 439 -14.27 -12.26 -5.73
CA LEU A 439 -15.71 -12.05 -5.80
C LEU A 439 -16.35 -12.22 -4.42
N ALA A 440 -17.26 -11.31 -4.09
CA ALA A 440 -18.04 -11.36 -2.86
C ALA A 440 -19.24 -12.31 -3.01
N HIS A 441 -19.15 -13.50 -2.39
CA HIS A 441 -20.23 -14.50 -2.46
C HIS A 441 -21.50 -14.03 -1.73
N HIS A 442 -22.66 -14.29 -2.34
CA HIS A 442 -23.98 -14.02 -1.74
C HIS A 442 -24.96 -15.14 -2.05
N THR A 443 -26.00 -15.28 -1.23
CA THR A 443 -27.08 -16.29 -1.40
C THR A 443 -28.36 -15.70 -1.96
N GLY A 444 -28.48 -14.37 -2.01
CA GLY A 444 -29.51 -13.63 -2.72
C GLY A 444 -29.35 -12.11 -2.57
N THR A 445 -30.38 -11.35 -2.92
CA THR A 445 -30.34 -9.87 -2.82
C THR A 445 -30.27 -9.33 -1.39
N HIS A 446 -30.58 -10.17 -0.39
CA HIS A 446 -30.60 -9.79 1.02
C HIS A 446 -29.20 -9.73 1.65
N ASP A 447 -28.25 -10.49 1.13
CA ASP A 447 -26.86 -10.58 1.62
C ASP A 447 -25.81 -10.18 0.56
N MET A 448 -26.27 -9.68 -0.59
CA MET A 448 -25.43 -9.18 -1.68
C MET A 448 -24.57 -7.99 -1.24
N ASP A 449 -23.30 -8.02 -1.64
CA ASP A 449 -22.36 -6.91 -1.49
C ASP A 449 -22.47 -5.96 -2.69
N CYS A 450 -22.58 -4.66 -2.42
CA CYS A 450 -22.64 -3.62 -3.46
C CYS A 450 -21.30 -2.91 -3.67
N PHE A 451 -20.25 -3.30 -2.94
CA PHE A 451 -18.94 -2.65 -3.02
C PHE A 451 -17.93 -3.47 -3.82
N ILE A 452 -17.55 -4.68 -3.37
CA ILE A 452 -16.68 -5.56 -4.16
C ILE A 452 -17.52 -6.27 -5.24
N GLY A 453 -18.62 -6.90 -4.82
CA GLY A 453 -19.54 -7.57 -5.74
C GLY A 453 -18.83 -8.57 -6.66
N THR A 454 -19.05 -8.44 -7.97
CA THR A 454 -18.48 -9.30 -9.02
C THR A 454 -17.50 -8.58 -9.95
N LEU A 455 -17.37 -7.26 -9.84
CA LEU A 455 -16.75 -6.42 -10.86
C LEU A 455 -15.28 -6.77 -11.14
N ASP A 456 -14.49 -6.99 -10.10
CA ASP A 456 -13.07 -7.34 -10.26
C ASP A 456 -12.90 -8.73 -10.90
N ALA A 457 -13.76 -9.68 -10.56
CA ALA A 457 -13.76 -11.01 -11.19
C ALA A 457 -14.23 -10.95 -12.66
N GLU A 458 -15.18 -10.08 -12.99
CA GLU A 458 -15.62 -9.83 -14.37
C GLU A 458 -14.52 -9.17 -15.20
N ASP A 459 -13.82 -8.16 -14.66
CA ASP A 459 -12.70 -7.50 -15.34
C ASP A 459 -11.55 -8.48 -15.59
N LEU A 460 -11.20 -9.29 -14.57
CA LEU A 460 -10.19 -10.34 -14.70
C LEU A 460 -10.63 -11.40 -15.72
N ALA A 461 -11.91 -11.81 -15.70
CA ALA A 461 -12.43 -12.78 -16.66
C ALA A 461 -12.37 -12.26 -18.10
N GLN A 462 -12.78 -11.01 -18.32
CA GLN A 462 -12.73 -10.36 -19.62
C GLN A 462 -11.29 -10.20 -20.12
N THR A 463 -10.37 -9.84 -19.24
CA THR A 463 -9.04 -9.40 -19.67
C THR A 463 -8.02 -10.55 -19.68
N VAL A 464 -8.14 -11.55 -18.81
CA VAL A 464 -7.28 -12.76 -18.82
C VAL A 464 -7.84 -13.85 -19.73
N TYR A 465 -9.15 -14.13 -19.64
CA TYR A 465 -9.78 -15.24 -20.38
C TYR A 465 -10.55 -14.78 -21.63
N GLY A 466 -10.61 -13.48 -21.89
CA GLY A 466 -11.14 -12.90 -23.13
C GLY A 466 -12.66 -12.71 -23.18
N ALA A 467 -13.40 -13.20 -22.17
CA ALA A 467 -14.85 -13.06 -22.12
C ALA A 467 -15.38 -13.20 -20.68
N VAL A 468 -16.53 -12.58 -20.40
CA VAL A 468 -17.29 -12.79 -19.16
C VAL A 468 -18.34 -13.88 -19.40
N THR A 469 -18.06 -15.10 -18.95
CA THR A 469 -18.98 -16.24 -18.98
C THR A 469 -19.02 -16.91 -17.60
N PRO A 470 -20.00 -17.77 -17.28
CA PRO A 470 -20.00 -18.51 -16.02
C PRO A 470 -18.72 -19.33 -15.78
N GLU A 471 -18.11 -19.83 -16.84
CA GLU A 471 -16.86 -20.58 -16.79
C GLU A 471 -15.67 -19.68 -16.45
N THR A 472 -15.47 -18.60 -17.20
CA THR A 472 -14.34 -17.68 -16.99
C THR A 472 -14.46 -16.91 -15.69
N LEU A 473 -15.67 -16.61 -15.23
CA LEU A 473 -15.93 -16.08 -13.89
C LEU A 473 -15.58 -17.10 -12.80
N GLY A 474 -15.91 -18.38 -13.00
CA GLY A 474 -15.49 -19.45 -12.09
C GLY A 474 -13.96 -19.54 -11.97
N LEU A 475 -13.24 -19.35 -13.08
CA LEU A 475 -11.77 -19.33 -13.11
C LEU A 475 -11.20 -18.06 -12.46
N ALA A 476 -11.80 -16.90 -12.71
CA ALA A 476 -11.33 -15.60 -12.19
C ALA A 476 -11.66 -15.36 -10.71
N SER A 477 -12.72 -15.97 -10.19
CA SER A 477 -13.23 -15.68 -8.84
C SER A 477 -12.56 -16.45 -7.70
N ARG A 478 -11.93 -17.59 -7.99
CA ARG A 478 -11.36 -18.50 -6.99
C ARG A 478 -9.85 -18.49 -7.07
N GLY A 479 -9.19 -18.24 -5.95
CA GLY A 479 -7.74 -18.27 -5.86
C GLY A 479 -7.26 -18.63 -4.46
N ASN A 480 -6.11 -18.10 -4.10
CA ASN A 480 -5.42 -18.41 -2.86
C ASN A 480 -4.50 -17.26 -2.48
N GLY A 481 -4.15 -17.16 -1.21
CA GLY A 481 -2.95 -16.42 -0.82
C GLY A 481 -1.88 -17.41 -0.37
N CYS A 482 -0.63 -17.15 -0.73
CA CYS A 482 0.51 -18.02 -0.42
C CYS A 482 1.57 -17.30 0.39
N MET A 483 2.24 -18.07 1.24
CA MET A 483 3.58 -17.76 1.73
C MET A 483 4.56 -18.63 0.96
N ALA A 484 5.53 -18.01 0.26
CA ALA A 484 6.41 -18.70 -0.66
C ALA A 484 7.87 -18.23 -0.59
N ASP A 485 8.79 -19.16 -0.84
CA ASP A 485 10.22 -18.91 -1.06
C ASP A 485 10.53 -19.10 -2.55
N TYR A 486 10.89 -18.01 -3.24
CA TYR A 486 11.15 -17.94 -4.67
C TYR A 486 12.63 -17.66 -4.95
N ARG A 487 13.30 -18.56 -5.67
CA ARG A 487 14.71 -18.48 -6.03
C ARG A 487 14.86 -18.08 -7.49
N ARG A 488 15.45 -16.90 -7.71
CA ARG A 488 15.65 -16.29 -9.03
C ARG A 488 17.06 -15.70 -9.14
N GLY A 489 17.70 -15.92 -10.28
CA GLY A 489 19.08 -15.51 -10.51
C GLY A 489 20.01 -16.05 -9.42
N ARG A 490 20.79 -15.17 -8.78
CA ARG A 490 21.61 -15.51 -7.59
C ARG A 490 20.95 -15.15 -6.27
N GLY A 491 19.77 -14.55 -6.29
CA GLY A 491 19.07 -14.04 -5.12
C GLY A 491 17.79 -14.80 -4.82
N ALA A 492 16.93 -14.16 -4.04
CA ALA A 492 15.68 -14.77 -3.61
C ALA A 492 14.64 -13.73 -3.19
N VAL A 493 13.36 -14.13 -3.28
CA VAL A 493 12.22 -13.41 -2.73
C VAL A 493 11.51 -14.33 -1.74
N PHE A 494 11.41 -13.91 -0.48
CA PHE A 494 10.47 -14.52 0.46
C PHE A 494 9.22 -13.66 0.47
N ASN A 495 8.12 -14.21 -0.04
CA ASN A 495 6.86 -13.50 -0.17
C ASN A 495 5.83 -14.08 0.81
N ALA A 496 5.45 -13.31 1.83
CA ALA A 496 4.42 -13.68 2.79
C ALA A 496 2.99 -13.35 2.29
N GLY A 497 2.86 -12.69 1.13
CA GLY A 497 1.63 -12.65 0.33
C GLY A 497 0.39 -12.13 1.04
N SER A 498 0.50 -11.19 1.98
CA SER A 498 -0.68 -10.54 2.59
C SER A 498 -0.39 -9.14 3.12
N CYS A 499 -1.36 -8.25 2.92
CA CYS A 499 -1.36 -6.89 3.48
C CYS A 499 -1.39 -6.89 5.03
N GLU A 500 -2.00 -7.90 5.63
CA GLU A 500 -2.28 -7.93 7.07
C GLU A 500 -1.25 -8.73 7.88
N TRP A 501 -0.11 -9.09 7.29
CA TRP A 501 1.01 -9.69 8.05
C TRP A 501 1.34 -8.88 9.32
N VAL A 502 1.31 -7.56 9.20
CA VAL A 502 1.59 -6.63 10.30
C VAL A 502 0.60 -6.74 11.47
N ALA A 503 -0.62 -7.23 11.25
CA ALA A 503 -1.59 -7.44 12.32
C ALA A 503 -1.06 -8.41 13.38
N GLY A 504 -0.33 -9.45 12.97
CA GLY A 504 0.33 -10.38 13.88
C GLY A 504 1.45 -9.74 14.69
N LEU A 505 2.17 -8.78 14.10
CA LEU A 505 3.21 -8.02 14.81
C LEU A 505 2.60 -7.03 15.81
N ILE A 506 1.49 -6.37 15.45
CA ILE A 506 0.73 -5.50 16.35
C ILE A 506 0.21 -6.30 17.55
N ALA A 507 -0.35 -7.48 17.30
CA ALA A 507 -0.88 -8.39 18.32
C ALA A 507 0.20 -9.14 19.10
N ARG A 508 1.49 -9.02 18.71
CA ARG A 508 2.62 -9.75 19.30
C ARG A 508 2.42 -11.27 19.24
N GLU A 509 1.84 -11.77 18.15
CA GLU A 509 1.60 -13.18 17.95
C GLU A 509 2.93 -13.91 17.70
N ARG A 510 3.38 -14.67 18.70
CA ARG A 510 4.72 -15.26 18.75
C ARG A 510 5.14 -16.00 17.46
N PRO A 511 4.35 -16.93 16.88
CA PRO A 511 4.75 -17.59 15.63
C PRO A 511 5.01 -16.61 14.48
N VAL A 512 4.20 -15.57 14.34
CA VAL A 512 4.38 -14.54 13.30
C VAL A 512 5.67 -13.74 13.54
N GLU A 513 5.95 -13.37 14.80
CA GLU A 513 7.20 -12.69 15.14
C GLU A 513 8.44 -13.56 14.86
N VAL A 514 8.37 -14.85 15.19
CA VAL A 514 9.45 -15.81 14.94
C VAL A 514 9.72 -15.95 13.44
N VAL A 515 8.67 -16.16 12.63
CA VAL A 515 8.82 -16.26 11.17
C VAL A 515 9.40 -14.97 10.59
N THR A 516 8.87 -13.81 11.01
CA THR A 516 9.37 -12.51 10.57
C THR A 516 10.86 -12.34 10.90
N ARG A 517 11.28 -12.69 12.13
CA ARG A 517 12.70 -12.63 12.53
C ARG A 517 13.57 -13.59 11.74
N ASN A 518 13.12 -14.83 11.50
CA ASN A 518 13.85 -15.80 10.70
C ASN A 518 14.13 -15.26 9.30
N ILE A 519 13.11 -14.66 8.66
CA ILE A 519 13.22 -14.06 7.33
C ILE A 519 14.16 -12.84 7.35
N LEU A 520 14.04 -11.97 8.35
CA LEU A 520 14.82 -10.73 8.45
C LEU A 520 16.27 -10.90 8.89
N LEU A 521 16.59 -11.95 9.64
CA LEU A 521 17.91 -12.12 10.28
C LEU A 521 18.60 -13.44 9.93
N GLY A 522 17.84 -14.44 9.49
CA GLY A 522 18.35 -15.77 9.13
C GLY A 522 19.11 -15.79 7.81
N SER A 523 19.86 -16.88 7.61
CA SER A 523 20.44 -17.23 6.31
C SER A 523 19.37 -17.87 5.44
N TRP A 524 19.29 -17.47 4.17
CA TRP A 524 18.33 -18.05 3.23
C TRP A 524 18.91 -19.25 2.48
N GLY A 525 20.12 -19.70 2.81
CA GLY A 525 20.81 -20.74 2.04
C GLY A 525 21.46 -20.12 0.82
#